data_AF-A0A498QD34-F1
#
_entry.id   AF-A0A498QD34-F1
#
_cell.length_a   1.000
_cell.length_b   1.000
_cell.length_c   1.000
_cell.angle_alpha   90.00
_cell.angle_beta   90.00
_cell.angle_gamma   90.00
#
_symmetry.space_group_name_H-M   'P 1'
#
loop_
_entity.id
_entity.type
_entity.pdbx_description
1 polymer ?
#
loop_
_entity_poly.entity_id
_entity_poly.type
_entity_poly.pdbx_seq_one_letter_code
_entity_poly.pdbx_strand_id
1 'polypeptide(L)'
;MAGKLQKEEQVADVELYIDPVCPFAWAASRWLLDAARKTDTPVTLRQMSLAVLNEGNDLNPKQQQMMARSRRLGRLFAAVGVGHGADAFARLYDAVGTRIHVRGEEMSADEVRQSLAECGLHESLSESLDDATLDEAARQAHQASQDVLGGSAGSPIIAVDGRGFFGPVLTGLPGSDDGVRLLEAILTAAATPEFAVLQRPYHGPPTLEEAR
;
A
#
# COMPACT_ATOMS: atom_id res chain seq x y z
N MET A 1 -28.52 -37.77 -15.35
CA MET A 1 -27.29 -37.66 -14.55
C MET A 1 -26.80 -36.23 -14.68
N ALA A 2 -26.99 -35.41 -13.63
CA ALA A 2 -26.57 -34.02 -13.62
C ALA A 2 -25.08 -33.96 -13.26
N GLY A 3 -24.23 -33.61 -14.23
CA GLY A 3 -22.83 -33.30 -13.99
C GLY A 3 -22.75 -32.00 -13.20
N LYS A 4 -22.32 -32.06 -11.95
CA LYS A 4 -21.83 -30.89 -11.22
C LYS A 4 -20.56 -30.43 -11.93
N LEU A 5 -20.67 -29.38 -12.73
CA LEU A 5 -19.52 -28.58 -13.10
C LEU A 5 -18.93 -28.02 -11.80
N GLN A 6 -17.78 -28.56 -11.39
CA GLN A 6 -16.95 -27.91 -10.39
C GLN A 6 -16.57 -26.55 -11.00
N LYS A 7 -17.12 -25.48 -10.43
CA LYS A 7 -16.66 -24.13 -10.72
C LYS A 7 -15.24 -24.10 -10.17
N GLU A 8 -14.23 -24.10 -11.03
CA GLU A 8 -12.88 -23.73 -10.60
C GLU A 8 -13.03 -22.38 -9.90
N GLU A 9 -12.77 -22.36 -8.59
CA GLU A 9 -12.82 -21.15 -7.81
C GLU A 9 -11.63 -20.32 -8.27
N GLN A 10 -11.89 -19.44 -9.24
CA GLN A 10 -10.86 -18.54 -9.74
C GLN A 10 -10.47 -17.62 -8.57
N VAL A 11 -9.28 -17.87 -8.05
CA VAL A 11 -8.73 -17.10 -6.94
C VAL A 11 -8.48 -15.68 -7.45
N ALA A 12 -9.13 -14.70 -6.84
CA ALA A 12 -9.01 -13.30 -7.23
C ALA A 12 -7.58 -12.81 -7.00
N ASP A 13 -7.03 -12.08 -7.97
CA ASP A 13 -5.74 -11.40 -7.82
C ASP A 13 -5.97 -10.02 -7.19
N VAL A 14 -5.38 -9.77 -6.03
CA VAL A 14 -5.57 -8.54 -5.28
C VAL A 14 -4.26 -7.74 -5.24
N GLU A 15 -4.30 -6.51 -5.71
CA GLU A 15 -3.19 -5.57 -5.58
C GLU A 15 -3.57 -4.43 -4.63
N LEU A 16 -2.61 -4.01 -3.80
CA LEU A 16 -2.77 -2.81 -2.96
C LEU A 16 -1.66 -1.82 -3.28
N TYR A 17 -2.05 -0.70 -3.88
CA TYR A 17 -1.16 0.41 -4.18
C TYR A 17 -1.01 1.29 -2.94
N ILE A 18 0.24 1.56 -2.55
CA ILE A 18 0.59 2.14 -1.26
C ILE A 18 1.70 3.20 -1.39
N ASP A 19 1.67 4.18 -0.49
CA ASP A 19 2.82 5.04 -0.19
C ASP A 19 3.28 4.75 1.25
N PRO A 20 4.58 4.61 1.52
CA PRO A 20 5.12 4.31 2.85
C PRO A 20 4.76 5.33 3.93
N VAL A 21 4.50 6.59 3.60
CA VAL A 21 4.14 7.63 4.59
C VAL A 21 2.64 7.74 4.84
N CYS A 22 1.80 7.01 4.10
CA CYS A 22 0.35 7.09 4.26
C CYS A 22 -0.16 6.19 5.39
N PRO A 23 -0.77 6.74 6.46
CA PRO A 23 -1.28 5.93 7.56
C PRO A 23 -2.51 5.10 7.16
N PHE A 24 -3.33 5.56 6.21
CA PHE A 24 -4.45 4.77 5.69
C PHE A 24 -3.97 3.58 4.85
N ALA A 25 -2.92 3.76 4.06
CA ALA A 25 -2.31 2.66 3.31
C ALA A 25 -1.71 1.62 4.26
N TRP A 26 -1.05 2.08 5.34
CA TRP A 26 -0.58 1.19 6.39
C TRP A 26 -1.71 0.37 7.02
N ALA A 27 -2.77 1.03 7.48
CA ALA A 27 -3.94 0.35 8.06
C ALA A 27 -4.54 -0.70 7.11
N ALA A 28 -4.76 -0.31 5.84
CA ALA A 28 -5.30 -1.20 4.83
C ALA A 28 -4.36 -2.39 4.55
N SER A 29 -3.05 -2.18 4.49
CA SER A 29 -2.10 -3.27 4.28
C SER A 29 -2.11 -4.29 5.41
N ARG A 30 -2.19 -3.84 6.67
CA ARG A 30 -2.18 -4.72 7.84
C ARG A 30 -3.42 -5.59 7.86
N TRP A 31 -4.58 -4.98 7.64
CA TRP A 31 -5.84 -5.71 7.49
C TRP A 31 -5.78 -6.70 6.33
N LEU A 32 -5.39 -6.24 5.13
CA LEU A 32 -5.42 -7.05 3.93
C LEU A 32 -4.50 -8.27 4.04
N LEU A 33 -3.26 -8.09 4.52
CA LEU A 33 -2.31 -9.19 4.67
C LEU A 33 -2.74 -10.19 5.75
N ASP A 34 -3.35 -9.74 6.85
CA ASP A 34 -3.88 -10.64 7.89
C ASP A 34 -5.06 -11.48 7.36
N ALA A 35 -6.01 -10.83 6.70
CA ALA A 35 -7.19 -11.48 6.11
C ALA A 35 -6.79 -12.44 4.98
N ALA A 36 -5.94 -11.99 4.05
CA ALA A 36 -5.50 -12.76 2.90
C ALA A 36 -4.76 -14.04 3.28
N ARG A 37 -3.95 -14.01 4.35
CA ARG A 37 -3.29 -15.20 4.89
C ARG A 37 -4.29 -16.25 5.41
N LYS A 38 -5.46 -15.82 5.91
CA LYS A 38 -6.50 -16.72 6.44
C LYS A 38 -7.41 -17.30 5.36
N THR A 39 -7.48 -16.64 4.21
CA THR A 39 -8.33 -17.03 3.07
C THR A 39 -7.53 -17.54 1.88
N ASP A 40 -6.22 -17.73 2.03
CA ASP A 40 -5.28 -18.09 0.96
C ASP A 40 -5.44 -17.19 -0.28
N THR A 41 -5.74 -15.91 -0.07
CA THR A 41 -5.93 -14.93 -1.14
C THR A 41 -4.57 -14.33 -1.55
N PRO A 42 -4.18 -14.40 -2.83
CA PRO A 42 -2.97 -13.76 -3.35
C PRO A 42 -3.08 -12.24 -3.22
N VAL A 43 -2.07 -11.62 -2.61
CA VAL A 43 -1.97 -10.17 -2.47
C VAL A 43 -0.60 -9.70 -2.91
N THR A 44 -0.57 -8.70 -3.79
CA THR A 44 0.64 -7.99 -4.19
C THR A 44 0.59 -6.55 -3.71
N LEU A 45 1.60 -6.12 -2.95
CA LEU A 45 1.77 -4.70 -2.63
C LEU A 45 2.48 -4.00 -3.79
N ARG A 46 1.93 -2.87 -4.23
CA ARG A 46 2.44 -2.06 -5.34
C ARG A 46 2.72 -0.65 -4.86
N GLN A 47 3.69 0.01 -5.47
CA GLN A 47 4.02 1.39 -5.14
C GLN A 47 3.01 2.37 -5.75
N MET A 48 2.66 3.40 -4.98
CA MET A 48 2.27 4.72 -5.48
C MET A 48 3.11 5.80 -4.79
N SER A 49 2.95 7.06 -5.19
CA SER A 49 3.64 8.19 -4.57
C SER A 49 2.69 9.35 -4.27
N LEU A 50 2.51 9.65 -2.98
CA LEU A 50 1.83 10.86 -2.54
C LEU A 50 2.61 12.12 -2.90
N ALA A 51 3.95 12.05 -2.89
CA ALA A 51 4.78 13.15 -3.33
C ALA A 51 4.51 13.52 -4.79
N VAL A 52 4.38 12.52 -5.68
CA VAL A 52 4.01 12.74 -7.09
C VAL A 52 2.58 13.26 -7.21
N LEU A 53 1.63 12.66 -6.48
CA LEU A 53 0.23 13.09 -6.48
C LEU A 53 0.06 14.57 -6.10
N ASN A 54 0.88 15.08 -5.18
CA ASN A 54 0.77 16.43 -4.63
C ASN A 54 1.74 17.44 -5.24
N GLU A 55 2.41 17.12 -6.35
CA GLU A 55 3.30 18.08 -6.99
C GLU A 55 2.56 19.31 -7.49
N GLY A 56 3.10 20.50 -7.20
CA GLY A 56 2.48 21.77 -7.56
C GLY A 56 1.33 22.22 -6.66
N ASN A 57 0.90 21.40 -5.69
CA ASN A 57 -0.10 21.80 -4.70
C ASN A 57 0.51 22.71 -3.64
N ASP A 58 -0.27 23.68 -3.17
CA ASP A 58 0.10 24.49 -2.01
C ASP A 58 -0.17 23.68 -0.73
N LEU A 59 0.89 23.39 0.02
CA LEU A 59 0.89 22.49 1.16
C LEU A 59 1.37 23.23 2.40
N ASN A 60 0.76 22.95 3.55
CA ASN A 60 1.26 23.47 4.82
C ASN A 60 2.63 22.84 5.18
N PRO A 61 3.42 23.42 6.10
CA PRO A 61 4.77 22.93 6.41
C PRO A 61 4.83 21.45 6.82
N LYS A 62 3.84 20.96 7.56
CA LYS A 62 3.76 19.54 7.97
C LYS A 62 3.54 18.64 6.76
N GLN A 63 2.67 19.03 5.83
CA GLN A 63 2.44 18.30 4.59
C GLN A 63 3.68 18.32 3.69
N GLN A 64 4.40 19.44 3.60
CA GLN A 64 5.64 19.54 2.83
C GLN A 64 6.71 18.57 3.36
N GLN A 65 6.88 18.48 4.68
CA GLN A 65 7.80 17.51 5.31
C GLN A 65 7.40 16.07 5.00
N MET A 66 6.11 15.75 5.09
CA MET A 66 5.59 14.43 4.74
C MET A 66 5.81 14.10 3.26
N MET A 67 5.63 15.05 2.33
CA MET A 67 5.89 14.86 0.90
C MET A 67 7.39 14.74 0.60
N ALA A 68 8.26 15.45 1.32
CA ALA A 68 9.70 15.26 1.21
C ALA A 68 10.11 13.83 1.63
N ARG A 69 9.52 13.32 2.72
CA ARG A 69 9.72 11.93 3.16
C ARG A 69 9.17 10.92 2.15
N SER A 70 7.94 11.13 1.65
CA SER A 70 7.33 10.29 0.59
C SER A 70 8.19 10.24 -0.66
N ARG A 71 8.77 11.37 -1.10
CA ARG A 71 9.67 11.40 -2.27
C ARG A 71 10.93 10.56 -2.03
N ARG A 72 11.62 10.77 -0.90
CA ARG A 72 12.86 10.04 -0.59
C ARG A 72 12.63 8.54 -0.45
N LEU A 73 11.60 8.15 0.31
CA LEU A 73 11.24 6.73 0.44
C LEU A 73 10.73 6.16 -0.88
N GLY A 74 9.98 6.93 -1.67
CA GLY A 74 9.49 6.52 -2.99
C GLY A 74 10.62 6.10 -3.93
N ARG A 75 11.78 6.77 -3.89
CA ARG A 75 12.97 6.36 -4.65
C ARG A 75 13.53 5.04 -4.16
N LEU A 76 13.68 4.87 -2.84
CA LEU A 76 14.12 3.60 -2.25
C LEU A 76 13.20 2.44 -2.65
N PHE A 77 11.88 2.64 -2.53
CA PHE A 77 10.89 1.62 -2.90
C PHE A 77 10.89 1.33 -4.40
N ALA A 78 11.16 2.33 -5.25
CA ALA A 78 11.32 2.11 -6.69
C ALA A 78 12.57 1.26 -6.99
N ALA A 79 13.72 1.58 -6.37
CA ALA A 79 14.95 0.80 -6.52
C ALA A 79 14.77 -0.65 -6.06
N VAL A 80 14.14 -0.86 -4.90
CA VAL A 80 13.90 -2.19 -4.34
C VAL A 80 12.88 -2.97 -5.16
N GLY A 81 11.78 -2.32 -5.60
CA GLY A 81 10.77 -2.96 -6.44
C GLY A 81 11.34 -3.44 -7.78
N VAL A 82 12.15 -2.61 -8.44
CA VAL A 82 12.78 -2.93 -9.73
C VAL A 82 13.90 -3.97 -9.56
N GLY A 83 14.77 -3.81 -8.57
CA GLY A 83 15.97 -4.64 -8.41
C GLY A 83 15.76 -5.96 -7.67
N HIS A 84 14.74 -6.04 -6.81
CA HIS A 84 14.58 -7.15 -5.86
C HIS A 84 13.15 -7.74 -5.82
N GLY A 85 12.20 -7.17 -6.55
CA GLY A 85 10.85 -7.72 -6.72
C GLY A 85 9.88 -7.48 -5.56
N ALA A 86 8.66 -8.01 -5.72
CA ALA A 86 7.52 -7.73 -4.85
C ALA A 86 7.70 -8.22 -3.41
N ASP A 87 8.34 -9.37 -3.19
CA ASP A 87 8.56 -9.90 -1.84
C ASP A 87 9.52 -9.02 -1.03
N ALA A 88 10.59 -8.53 -1.66
CA ALA A 88 11.52 -7.60 -1.03
C ALA A 88 10.85 -6.25 -0.73
N PHE A 89 10.04 -5.76 -1.67
CA PHE A 89 9.21 -4.58 -1.49
C PHE A 89 8.28 -4.72 -0.28
N ALA A 90 7.57 -5.83 -0.16
CA ALA A 90 6.62 -6.07 0.94
C ALA A 90 7.33 -6.16 2.30
N ARG A 91 8.47 -6.85 2.41
CA ARG A 91 9.26 -6.90 3.65
C ARG A 91 9.78 -5.52 4.05
N LEU A 92 10.31 -4.76 3.09
CA LEU A 92 10.79 -3.41 3.36
C LEU A 92 9.65 -2.48 3.80
N TYR A 93 8.48 -2.61 3.17
CA TYR A 93 7.30 -1.85 3.54
C TYR A 93 6.85 -2.16 4.97
N ASP A 94 6.91 -3.42 5.40
CA ASP A 94 6.63 -3.81 6.77
C ASP A 94 7.59 -3.15 7.78
N ALA A 95 8.89 -3.24 7.53
CA ALA A 95 9.91 -2.66 8.41
C ALA A 95 9.82 -1.13 8.49
N VAL A 96 9.76 -0.45 7.33
CA VAL A 96 9.65 1.02 7.25
C VAL A 96 8.32 1.51 7.82
N GLY A 97 7.21 0.85 7.47
CA GLY A 97 5.88 1.23 7.95
C GLY A 97 5.74 1.07 9.46
N THR A 98 6.34 0.03 10.05
CA THR A 98 6.39 -0.14 11.52
C THR A 98 7.10 1.03 12.19
N ARG A 99 8.27 1.43 11.66
CA ARG A 99 9.03 2.57 12.19
C ARG A 99 8.26 3.89 12.09
N ILE A 100 7.65 4.18 10.95
CA ILE A 100 6.89 5.41 10.75
C ILE A 100 5.60 5.43 11.57
N HIS A 101 4.76 4.40 11.41
CA HIS A 101 3.36 4.45 11.84
C HIS A 101 3.11 3.93 13.25
N VAL A 102 4.04 3.13 13.79
CA VAL A 102 3.95 2.57 15.14
C VAL A 102 4.90 3.28 16.08
N ARG A 103 6.16 3.47 15.66
CA ARG A 103 7.21 4.06 16.51
C ARG A 103 7.38 5.57 16.34
N GLY A 104 6.79 6.16 15.30
CA GLY A 104 6.88 7.61 15.04
C GLY A 104 8.27 8.06 14.59
N GLU A 105 9.06 7.17 13.99
CA GLU A 105 10.41 7.47 13.51
C GLU A 105 10.39 8.37 12.26
N GLU A 106 11.45 9.16 12.10
CA GLU A 106 11.58 10.15 11.01
C GLU A 106 12.13 9.57 9.71
N MET A 107 12.68 8.34 9.75
CA MET A 107 13.34 7.65 8.65
C MET A 107 14.58 8.39 8.14
N SER A 108 15.51 8.66 9.07
CA SER A 108 16.90 9.00 8.80
C SER A 108 17.60 7.91 7.96
N ALA A 109 18.76 8.25 7.39
CA ALA A 109 19.55 7.29 6.62
C ALA A 109 19.93 6.05 7.45
N ASP A 110 20.20 6.23 8.73
CA ASP A 110 20.55 5.16 9.66
C ASP A 110 19.36 4.21 9.91
N GLU A 111 18.17 4.76 10.15
CA GLU A 111 16.93 3.97 10.30
C GLU A 111 16.61 3.21 9.01
N VAL A 112 16.84 3.82 7.84
CA VAL A 112 16.66 3.13 6.55
C VAL A 112 17.67 1.99 6.38
N ARG A 113 18.96 2.18 6.73
CA ARG A 113 19.95 1.10 6.69
C ARG A 113 19.58 -0.06 7.60
N GLN A 114 19.09 0.23 8.80
CA GLN A 114 18.59 -0.80 9.72
C GLN A 114 17.42 -1.57 9.11
N SER A 115 16.42 -0.88 8.56
CA SER A 115 15.28 -1.55 7.88
C SER A 115 15.74 -2.42 6.71
N LEU A 116 16.71 -1.96 5.92
CA LEU A 116 17.27 -2.75 4.82
C LEU A 116 17.95 -4.01 5.33
N ALA A 117 18.79 -3.89 6.36
CA ALA A 117 19.48 -5.03 6.97
C ALA A 117 18.49 -6.05 7.56
N GLU A 118 17.45 -5.60 8.26
CA GLU A 118 16.36 -6.45 8.78
C GLU A 118 15.66 -7.25 7.66
N CYS A 119 15.57 -6.68 6.46
CA CYS A 119 14.95 -7.31 5.30
C CYS A 119 15.88 -8.21 4.47
N GLY A 120 17.15 -8.34 4.88
CA GLY A 120 18.19 -9.04 4.12
C GLY A 120 18.63 -8.30 2.85
N LEU A 121 18.41 -6.99 2.79
CA LEU A 121 18.81 -6.12 1.68
C LEU A 121 20.12 -5.40 1.99
N HIS A 122 20.87 -5.06 0.95
CA HIS A 122 22.15 -4.39 1.12
C HIS A 122 21.95 -2.94 1.61
N GLU A 123 22.66 -2.55 2.66
CA GLU A 123 22.53 -1.23 3.29
C GLU A 123 22.82 -0.06 2.34
N SER A 124 23.64 -0.27 1.30
CA SER A 124 23.93 0.75 0.28
C SER A 124 22.70 1.19 -0.52
N LEU A 125 21.60 0.42 -0.51
CA LEU A 125 20.33 0.87 -1.10
C LEU A 125 19.79 2.12 -0.39
N SER A 126 20.25 2.45 0.82
CA SER A 126 19.93 3.72 1.49
C SER A 126 20.39 4.95 0.69
N GLU A 127 21.38 4.82 -0.20
CA GLU A 127 21.82 5.89 -1.10
C GLU A 127 20.71 6.29 -2.08
N SER A 128 19.79 5.37 -2.41
CA SER A 128 18.63 5.65 -3.28
C SER A 128 17.69 6.72 -2.73
N LEU A 129 17.72 7.02 -1.42
CA LEU A 129 16.91 8.10 -0.84
C LEU A 129 17.18 9.45 -1.53
N ASP A 130 18.43 9.67 -1.94
CA ASP A 130 18.90 10.94 -2.48
C ASP A 130 19.24 10.86 -3.98
N ASP A 131 18.96 9.72 -4.63
CA ASP A 131 19.13 9.49 -6.06
C ASP A 131 17.89 9.93 -6.86
N ALA A 132 17.98 11.13 -7.46
CA ALA A 132 16.91 11.68 -8.28
C ALA A 132 16.67 10.93 -9.60
N THR A 133 17.58 10.06 -10.05
CA THR A 133 17.36 9.26 -11.27
C THR A 133 16.20 8.27 -11.11
N LEU A 134 15.84 7.94 -9.87
CA LEU A 134 14.71 7.07 -9.53
C LEU A 134 13.35 7.80 -9.52
N ASP A 135 13.33 9.13 -9.68
CA ASP A 135 12.08 9.91 -9.67
C ASP A 135 11.12 9.48 -10.79
N GLU A 136 11.66 9.16 -11.98
CA GLU A 136 10.86 8.70 -13.10
C GLU A 136 10.24 7.31 -12.85
N ALA A 137 11.00 6.39 -12.25
CA ALA A 137 10.46 5.09 -11.86
C ALA A 137 9.33 5.22 -10.82
N ALA A 138 9.49 6.12 -9.84
CA ALA A 138 8.44 6.41 -8.87
C ALA A 138 7.19 7.05 -9.50
N ARG A 139 7.36 7.92 -10.51
CA ARG A 139 6.25 8.49 -11.29
C ARG A 139 5.50 7.42 -12.09
N GLN A 140 6.22 6.51 -12.74
CA GLN A 140 5.62 5.41 -13.49
C GLN A 140 4.81 4.49 -12.58
N ALA A 141 5.35 4.14 -11.41
CA ALA A 141 4.62 3.35 -10.43
C ALA A 141 3.36 4.08 -9.92
N HIS A 142 3.45 5.38 -9.65
CA HIS A 142 2.27 6.18 -9.31
C HIS A 142 1.23 6.20 -10.44
N GLN A 143 1.66 6.43 -11.68
CA GLN A 143 0.75 6.47 -12.82
C GLN A 143 0.00 5.14 -12.98
N ALA A 144 0.68 4.00 -12.82
CA ALA A 144 0.04 2.69 -12.85
C ALA A 144 -1.10 2.58 -11.82
N SER A 145 -0.94 3.14 -10.61
CA SER A 145 -2.02 3.14 -9.61
C SER A 145 -3.21 4.00 -10.04
N GLN A 146 -2.96 5.14 -10.68
CA GLN A 146 -4.02 6.04 -11.17
C GLN A 146 -4.75 5.45 -12.39
N ASP A 147 -4.02 4.78 -13.28
CA ASP A 147 -4.56 4.11 -14.46
C ASP A 147 -5.50 2.98 -14.08
N VAL A 148 -5.12 2.16 -13.10
CA VAL A 148 -5.96 1.07 -12.56
C VAL A 148 -7.23 1.60 -11.88
N LEU A 149 -7.12 2.75 -11.19
CA LEU A 149 -8.29 3.43 -10.62
C LEU A 149 -9.19 4.07 -11.70
N GLY A 150 -8.64 4.45 -12.84
CA GLY A 150 -9.33 5.24 -13.86
C GLY A 150 -9.50 6.72 -13.49
N GLY A 151 -8.69 7.25 -12.56
CA GLY A 151 -8.81 8.60 -12.06
C GLY A 151 -7.69 8.99 -11.08
N SER A 152 -7.78 10.21 -10.53
CA SER A 152 -6.80 10.69 -9.55
C SER A 152 -7.28 10.52 -8.11
N ALA A 153 -6.55 9.78 -7.28
CA ALA A 153 -6.79 9.67 -5.85
C ALA A 153 -5.53 9.38 -5.04
N GLY A 154 -5.63 9.59 -3.72
CA GLY A 154 -4.61 9.20 -2.75
C GLY A 154 -4.54 7.70 -2.49
N SER A 155 -3.62 7.30 -1.61
CA SER A 155 -3.51 5.91 -1.13
C SER A 155 -4.44 5.64 0.06
N PRO A 156 -4.92 4.40 0.23
CA PRO A 156 -4.68 3.23 -0.63
C PRO A 156 -5.61 3.18 -1.86
N ILE A 157 -5.13 2.53 -2.91
CA ILE A 157 -5.96 2.04 -4.02
C ILE A 157 -5.87 0.53 -4.02
N ILE A 158 -7.00 -0.17 -3.95
CA ILE A 158 -7.07 -1.62 -4.08
C ILE A 158 -7.52 -1.98 -5.49
N ALA A 159 -6.88 -2.97 -6.10
CA ALA A 159 -7.32 -3.55 -7.37
C ALA A 159 -7.70 -5.01 -7.13
N VAL A 160 -8.84 -5.42 -7.69
CA VAL A 160 -9.30 -6.82 -7.65
C VAL A 160 -9.55 -7.26 -9.08
N ASP A 161 -8.80 -8.25 -9.56
CA ASP A 161 -8.81 -8.70 -10.96
C ASP A 161 -8.69 -7.53 -11.96
N GLY A 162 -7.80 -6.59 -11.64
CA GLY A 162 -7.52 -5.38 -12.43
C GLY A 162 -8.56 -4.25 -12.30
N ARG A 163 -9.62 -4.40 -11.49
CA ARG A 163 -10.60 -3.35 -11.23
C ARG A 163 -10.18 -2.52 -10.01
N GLY A 164 -9.83 -1.25 -10.23
CA GLY A 164 -9.37 -0.35 -9.18
C GLY A 164 -10.50 0.31 -8.38
N PHE A 165 -10.30 0.41 -7.07
CA PHE A 165 -11.17 1.12 -6.14
C PHE A 165 -10.31 1.95 -5.18
N PHE A 166 -10.75 3.17 -4.89
CA PHE A 166 -10.14 3.94 -3.80
C PHE A 166 -10.49 3.31 -2.44
N GLY A 167 -9.48 3.04 -1.63
CA GLY A 167 -9.62 2.39 -0.33
C GLY A 167 -9.17 0.91 -0.30
N PRO A 168 -9.67 0.12 0.65
CA PRO A 168 -10.60 0.55 1.69
C PRO A 168 -9.93 1.53 2.66
N VAL A 169 -10.69 2.56 3.05
CA VAL A 169 -10.25 3.54 4.05
C VAL A 169 -10.66 3.02 5.43
N LEU A 170 -9.67 2.58 6.21
CA LEU A 170 -9.86 2.12 7.57
C LEU A 170 -9.48 3.21 8.56
N THR A 171 -10.33 3.45 9.57
CA THR A 171 -10.06 4.40 10.68
C THR A 171 -9.43 3.71 11.90
N GLY A 172 -9.18 2.41 11.80
CA GLY A 172 -8.59 1.52 12.80
C GLY A 172 -8.56 0.10 12.24
N LEU A 173 -7.78 -0.78 12.85
CA LEU A 173 -7.69 -2.17 12.40
C LEU A 173 -8.94 -2.95 12.85
N PRO A 174 -9.66 -3.63 11.93
CA PRO A 174 -10.74 -4.53 12.33
C PRO A 174 -10.18 -5.72 13.12
N GLY A 175 -11.03 -6.32 13.96
CA GLY A 175 -10.73 -7.63 14.54
C GLY A 175 -10.57 -8.67 13.43
N SER A 176 -9.80 -9.72 13.69
CA SER A 176 -9.31 -10.60 12.62
C SER A 176 -10.44 -11.31 11.84
N ASP A 177 -11.52 -11.76 12.49
CA ASP A 177 -12.67 -12.37 11.81
C ASP A 177 -13.49 -11.36 11.00
N ASP A 178 -13.65 -10.13 11.52
CA ASP A 178 -14.27 -9.03 10.77
C ASP A 178 -13.40 -8.59 9.59
N GLY A 179 -12.07 -8.72 9.71
CA GLY A 179 -11.12 -8.50 8.63
C GLY A 179 -11.34 -9.45 7.46
N VAL A 180 -11.52 -10.74 7.74
CA VAL A 180 -11.86 -11.75 6.72
C VAL A 180 -13.18 -11.41 6.04
N ARG A 181 -14.23 -11.12 6.83
CA ARG A 181 -15.55 -10.74 6.29
C ARG A 181 -15.49 -9.48 5.42
N LEU A 182 -14.66 -8.51 5.78
CA LEU A 182 -14.46 -7.30 4.97
C LEU A 182 -13.79 -7.62 3.63
N LEU A 183 -12.80 -8.52 3.62
CA LEU A 183 -12.13 -8.93 2.39
C LEU A 183 -13.13 -9.63 1.45
N GLU A 184 -13.89 -10.61 1.96
CA GLU A 184 -14.92 -11.31 1.20
C GLU A 184 -15.98 -10.35 0.62
N ALA A 185 -16.40 -9.35 1.40
CA ALA A 185 -17.34 -8.33 0.96
C ALA A 185 -16.77 -7.46 -0.17
N ILE A 186 -15.50 -7.06 -0.07
CA ILE A 186 -14.82 -6.28 -1.12
C ILE A 186 -14.66 -7.11 -2.39
N LEU A 187 -14.24 -8.37 -2.29
CA LEU A 187 -14.13 -9.27 -3.44
C LEU A 187 -15.48 -9.46 -4.13
N THR A 188 -16.55 -9.66 -3.35
CA THR A 188 -17.92 -9.80 -3.86
C THR A 188 -18.40 -8.51 -4.55
N ALA A 189 -18.18 -7.36 -3.94
CA ALA A 189 -18.55 -6.06 -4.51
C ALA A 189 -17.77 -5.80 -5.80
N ALA A 190 -16.46 -6.06 -5.82
CA ALA A 190 -15.60 -5.87 -6.98
C ALA A 190 -15.98 -6.78 -8.16
N ALA A 191 -16.50 -7.98 -7.88
CA ALA A 191 -17.02 -8.88 -8.91
C ALA A 191 -18.30 -8.35 -9.59
N THR A 192 -19.03 -7.43 -8.95
CA THR A 192 -20.28 -6.84 -9.45
C THR A 192 -20.01 -5.60 -10.32
N PRO A 193 -20.14 -5.66 -11.66
CA PRO A 193 -19.74 -4.56 -12.54
C PRO A 193 -20.52 -3.25 -12.32
N GLU A 194 -21.73 -3.32 -11.78
CA GLU A 194 -22.59 -2.17 -11.51
C GLU A 194 -22.22 -1.43 -10.21
N PHE A 195 -21.38 -2.02 -9.36
CA PHE A 195 -20.95 -1.40 -8.11
C PHE A 195 -19.83 -0.39 -8.36
N ALA A 196 -20.06 0.88 -8.00
CA ALA A 196 -19.11 1.96 -8.23
C ALA A 196 -18.51 2.55 -6.93
N VAL A 197 -19.33 2.78 -5.90
CA VAL A 197 -18.85 3.44 -4.66
C VAL A 197 -19.73 3.14 -3.46
N LEU A 198 -19.09 2.92 -2.31
CA LEU A 198 -19.70 2.96 -0.98
C LEU A 198 -18.78 3.73 -0.04
N GLN A 199 -19.28 4.81 0.54
CA GLN A 199 -18.48 5.68 1.41
C GLN A 199 -19.32 6.20 2.59
N ARG A 200 -18.69 6.26 3.77
CA ARG A 200 -19.20 7.02 4.92
C ARG A 200 -18.22 8.13 5.30
N PRO A 201 -18.65 9.21 5.99
CA PRO A 201 -17.76 10.21 6.53
C PRO A 201 -16.80 9.65 7.60
N TYR A 202 -15.62 10.25 7.70
CA TYR A 202 -14.60 9.98 8.72
C TYR A 202 -13.75 11.24 8.96
N HIS A 203 -13.05 11.31 10.10
CA HIS A 203 -12.20 12.44 10.46
C HIS A 203 -10.86 11.94 10.99
N GLY A 204 -9.78 12.57 10.51
CA GLY A 204 -8.43 12.27 10.97
C GLY A 204 -7.85 10.95 10.43
N PRO A 205 -6.56 10.69 10.71
CA PRO A 205 -5.90 9.44 10.37
C PRO A 205 -6.46 8.26 11.20
N PRO A 206 -6.18 7.00 10.82
CA PRO A 206 -6.53 5.84 11.64
C PRO A 206 -5.84 5.87 13.00
N THR A 207 -6.50 5.30 14.01
CA THR A 207 -5.85 4.95 15.27
C THR A 207 -5.11 3.62 15.08
N LEU A 208 -3.80 3.67 15.23
CA LEU A 208 -2.91 2.52 15.09
C LEU A 208 -2.25 2.27 16.44
N GLU A 209 -2.66 1.20 17.12
CA GLU A 209 -2.03 0.76 18.37
C GLU A 209 -0.93 -0.27 18.06
N GLU A 210 0.09 -0.35 18.91
CA GLU A 210 0.97 -1.51 18.94
C GLU A 210 0.12 -2.77 19.15
N ALA A 211 0.23 -3.74 18.24
CA ALA A 211 -0.39 -5.04 18.43
C ALA A 211 0.16 -5.63 19.74
N ARG A 212 -0.73 -5.85 20.71
CA ARG A 212 -0.41 -6.52 21.97
C ARG A 212 -0.11 -8.00 21.77
#